data_AF-A0A8B5WFE5-F1
#
_entry.id   AF-A0A8B5WFE5-F1
#
_cell.length_a   1.000
_cell.length_b   1.000
_cell.length_c   1.000
_cell.angle_alpha   90.00
_cell.angle_beta   90.00
_cell.angle_gamma   90.00
#
_symmetry.space_group_name_H-M   'P 1'
#
loop_
_entity.id
_entity.type
_entity.pdbx_description
1 polymer ?
#
loop_
_entity_poly.entity_id
_entity_poly.type
_entity_poly.pdbx_seq_one_letter_code
_entity_poly.pdbx_strand_id
1 'polypeptide(L)'
;MRYKTVQEILDQAVVLHDKLAKCSRAAAGAQDKQRLSLVLDYLADHQEQLRKAIESFEDDAPDRVMTTWFDRSPELELPEVKTDDLAEIDDVESLVEQVVEFHDRIIELYGNLRDQAHIREVREVFANLADLERHEKMELIQSTRQLQDL
;
A
#
# COMPACT_ATOMS: atom_id res chain seq x y z
N MET A 1 -18.11 -8.18 -13.55
CA MET A 1 -18.79 -7.34 -12.55
C MET A 1 -18.83 -8.12 -11.25
N ARG A 2 -18.02 -7.73 -10.27
CA ARG A 2 -17.99 -8.38 -8.96
C ARG A 2 -18.29 -7.31 -7.92
N TYR A 3 -19.40 -7.49 -7.21
CA TYR A 3 -19.74 -6.66 -6.06
C TYR A 3 -18.76 -6.99 -4.95
N LYS A 4 -18.20 -5.97 -4.31
CA LYS A 4 -17.41 -6.13 -3.09
C LYS A 4 -17.93 -5.20 -2.01
N THR A 5 -17.90 -5.69 -0.79
CA THR A 5 -18.12 -4.89 0.41
C THR A 5 -16.88 -4.05 0.72
N VAL A 6 -17.04 -3.02 1.56
CA VAL A 6 -15.90 -2.28 2.12
C VAL A 6 -14.96 -3.24 2.84
N GLN A 7 -15.51 -4.18 3.62
CA GLN A 7 -14.72 -5.21 4.31
C GLN A 7 -13.86 -6.03 3.34
N GLU A 8 -14.45 -6.58 2.28
CA GLU A 8 -13.67 -7.37 1.30
C GLU A 8 -12.57 -6.55 0.59
N ILE A 9 -12.74 -5.24 0.46
CA ILE A 9 -11.73 -4.35 -0.11
C ILE A 9 -10.58 -4.14 0.88
N LEU A 10 -10.91 -3.89 2.15
CA LEU A 10 -9.93 -3.68 3.21
C LEU A 10 -9.16 -4.96 3.54
N ASP A 11 -9.83 -6.11 3.61
CA ASP A 11 -9.19 -7.43 3.72
C ASP A 11 -8.14 -7.65 2.62
N GLN A 12 -8.45 -7.23 1.39
CA GLN A 12 -7.51 -7.33 0.27
C GLN A 12 -6.33 -6.38 0.40
N ALA A 13 -6.55 -5.16 0.91
CA ALA A 13 -5.48 -4.23 1.21
C ALA A 13 -4.57 -4.77 2.32
N VAL A 14 -5.13 -5.36 3.39
CA VAL A 14 -4.37 -6.03 4.46
C VAL A 14 -3.46 -7.11 3.89
N VAL A 15 -4.01 -8.01 3.06
CA VAL A 15 -3.24 -9.09 2.42
C VAL A 15 -2.14 -8.54 1.50
N LEU A 16 -2.41 -7.46 0.78
CA LEU A 16 -1.44 -6.81 -0.10
C LEU A 16 -0.26 -6.22 0.68
N HIS A 17 -0.54 -5.41 1.70
CA HIS A 17 0.48 -4.76 2.52
C HIS A 17 1.29 -5.79 3.30
N ASP A 18 0.66 -6.87 3.78
CA ASP A 18 1.37 -8.00 4.39
C ASP A 18 2.33 -8.69 3.41
N LYS A 19 1.86 -8.94 2.19
CA LYS A 19 2.69 -9.57 1.14
C LYS A 19 3.88 -8.67 0.80
N LEU A 20 3.66 -7.38 0.62
CA LEU A 20 4.71 -6.40 0.35
C LEU A 20 5.74 -6.36 1.47
N ALA A 21 5.29 -6.24 2.72
CA ALA A 21 6.18 -6.22 3.89
C ALA A 21 7.11 -7.44 3.90
N LYS A 22 6.54 -8.62 3.65
CA LYS A 22 7.30 -9.89 3.59
C LYS A 22 8.26 -9.94 2.40
N CYS A 23 7.81 -9.53 1.21
CA CYS A 23 8.64 -9.52 0.01
C CYS A 23 9.82 -8.55 0.15
N SER A 24 9.57 -7.32 0.61
CA SER A 24 10.58 -6.29 0.84
C SER A 24 11.60 -6.74 1.89
N ARG A 25 11.15 -7.34 3.00
CA ARG A 25 12.05 -7.87 4.04
C ARG A 25 12.91 -9.04 3.55
N ALA A 26 12.33 -9.92 2.74
CA ALA A 26 13.09 -11.01 2.12
C ALA A 26 14.14 -10.48 1.13
N ALA A 27 13.77 -9.52 0.28
CA ALA A 27 14.69 -8.87 -0.65
C ALA A 27 15.80 -8.10 0.09
N ALA A 28 15.48 -7.42 1.19
CA ALA A 28 16.47 -6.72 2.03
C ALA A 28 17.56 -7.66 2.56
N GLY A 29 17.17 -8.86 3.00
CA GLY A 29 18.09 -9.87 3.52
C GLY A 29 18.91 -10.61 2.45
N ALA A 30 18.47 -10.60 1.19
CA ALA A 30 19.18 -11.20 0.06
C ALA A 30 20.10 -10.21 -0.67
N GLN A 31 20.08 -8.93 -0.29
CA GLN A 31 20.76 -7.86 -1.01
C GLN A 31 22.15 -7.57 -0.42
N ASP A 32 23.18 -7.67 -1.26
CA ASP A 32 24.58 -7.39 -0.87
C ASP A 32 24.86 -5.88 -0.75
N LYS A 33 24.09 -5.06 -1.47
CA LYS A 33 24.21 -3.61 -1.47
C LYS A 33 23.51 -3.04 -0.22
N GLN A 34 24.31 -2.65 0.78
CA GLN A 34 23.81 -2.10 2.05
C GLN A 34 22.75 -1.00 1.90
N ARG A 35 22.91 -0.11 0.91
CA ARG A 35 21.94 0.98 0.65
C ARG A 35 20.57 0.47 0.20
N LEU A 36 20.55 -0.48 -0.73
CA LEU A 36 19.30 -1.10 -1.20
C LEU A 36 18.63 -1.91 -0.08
N SER A 37 19.42 -2.65 0.68
CA SER A 37 18.93 -3.39 1.85
C SER A 37 18.22 -2.47 2.84
N LEU A 38 18.79 -1.30 3.15
CA LEU A 38 18.19 -0.32 4.05
C LEU A 38 16.87 0.26 3.50
N VAL A 39 16.79 0.58 2.21
CA VAL A 39 15.57 1.08 1.57
C VAL A 39 14.47 0.01 1.57
N LEU A 40 14.82 -1.24 1.32
CA LEU A 40 13.89 -2.37 1.35
C LEU A 40 13.39 -2.68 2.77
N ASP A 41 14.25 -2.57 3.79
CA ASP A 41 13.84 -2.72 5.19
C ASP A 41 12.90 -1.59 5.64
N TYR A 42 13.21 -0.35 5.26
CA TYR A 42 12.32 0.80 5.49
C TYR A 42 10.95 0.55 4.84
N LEU A 43 10.94 0.13 3.57
CA LEU A 43 9.70 -0.22 2.88
C LEU A 43 8.93 -1.32 3.63
N ALA A 44 9.62 -2.38 4.08
CA ALA A 44 8.98 -3.47 4.80
C ALA A 44 8.28 -3.00 6.09
N ASP A 45 8.92 -2.14 6.86
CA ASP A 45 8.34 -1.60 8.10
C ASP A 45 7.13 -0.70 7.82
N HIS A 46 7.14 0.08 6.75
CA HIS A 46 5.98 0.91 6.39
C HIS A 46 4.79 0.09 5.93
N GLN A 47 5.01 -0.94 5.14
CA GLN A 47 3.93 -1.82 4.68
C GLN A 47 3.28 -2.54 5.87
N GLU A 48 4.07 -2.92 6.87
CA GLU A 48 3.57 -3.46 8.14
C GLU A 48 2.74 -2.44 8.94
N GLN A 49 3.14 -1.16 8.95
CA GLN A 49 2.38 -0.08 9.59
C GLN A 49 1.05 0.18 8.89
N LEU A 50 1.04 0.22 7.56
CA LEU A 50 -0.17 0.37 6.75
C LEU A 50 -1.15 -0.78 7.01
N ARG A 51 -0.65 -2.03 7.03
CA ARG A 51 -1.46 -3.19 7.37
C ARG A 51 -2.16 -3.01 8.72
N LYS A 52 -1.39 -2.66 9.77
CA LYS A 52 -1.93 -2.45 11.13
C LYS A 52 -2.92 -1.31 11.21
N ALA A 53 -2.69 -0.23 10.47
CA ALA A 53 -3.60 0.90 10.43
C ALA A 53 -4.95 0.50 9.81
N ILE A 54 -4.94 -0.34 8.77
CA ILE A 54 -6.15 -0.87 8.15
C ILE A 54 -6.86 -1.86 9.09
N GLU A 55 -6.12 -2.81 9.69
CA GLU A 55 -6.68 -3.77 10.67
C GLU A 55 -7.34 -3.04 11.86
N SER A 56 -6.67 -2.04 12.44
CA SER A 56 -7.23 -1.24 13.52
C SER A 56 -8.48 -0.47 13.09
N PHE A 57 -8.53 -0.03 11.83
CA PHE A 57 -9.69 0.65 11.30
C PHE A 57 -10.88 -0.31 11.13
N GLU A 58 -10.64 -1.54 10.64
CA GLU A 58 -11.69 -2.57 10.54
C GLU A 58 -12.30 -2.89 11.91
N ASP A 59 -11.47 -2.98 12.95
CA ASP A 59 -11.89 -3.24 14.33
C ASP A 59 -12.75 -2.11 14.92
N ASP A 60 -12.44 -0.85 14.60
CA ASP A 60 -13.12 0.34 15.14
C ASP A 60 -14.35 0.77 14.32
N ALA A 61 -14.47 0.31 13.08
CA ALA A 61 -15.53 0.74 12.17
C ALA A 61 -16.89 0.11 12.49
N PRO A 62 -17.99 0.88 12.42
CA PRO A 62 -19.32 0.31 12.65
C PRO A 62 -19.72 -0.63 11.50
N ASP A 63 -20.35 -1.77 11.80
CA ASP A 63 -20.77 -2.80 10.84
C ASP A 63 -21.44 -2.23 9.57
N ARG A 64 -22.28 -1.20 9.73
CA ARG A 64 -22.98 -0.54 8.61
C ARG A 64 -22.02 -0.01 7.52
N VAL A 65 -20.82 0.42 7.90
CA VAL A 65 -19.76 0.89 7.00
C VAL A 65 -19.14 -0.31 6.30
N MET A 66 -18.75 -1.34 7.07
CA MET A 66 -18.11 -2.56 6.55
C MET A 66 -18.98 -3.33 5.55
N THR A 67 -20.29 -3.40 5.79
CA THR A 67 -21.25 -4.10 4.91
C THR A 67 -21.69 -3.29 3.70
N THR A 68 -21.13 -2.09 3.47
CA THR A 68 -21.50 -1.24 2.33
C THR A 68 -20.96 -1.83 1.03
N TRP A 69 -21.82 -1.98 0.03
CA TRP A 69 -21.48 -2.56 -1.27
C TRP A 69 -21.06 -1.51 -2.29
N PHE A 70 -20.07 -1.86 -3.12
CA PHE A 70 -19.72 -1.12 -4.33
C PHE A 70 -20.24 -1.81 -5.59
N ASP A 71 -21.12 -1.12 -6.32
CA ASP A 71 -21.76 -1.60 -7.57
C ASP A 71 -20.77 -1.72 -8.73
N ARG A 72 -19.72 -0.91 -8.72
CA ARG A 72 -18.56 -0.99 -9.62
C ARG A 72 -17.31 -1.09 -8.76
N SER A 73 -17.07 -2.23 -8.14
CA SER A 73 -15.70 -2.49 -7.68
C SER A 73 -14.82 -2.41 -8.94
N PRO A 74 -13.86 -1.47 -9.06
CA PRO A 74 -12.73 -1.74 -9.93
C PRO A 74 -12.25 -3.13 -9.53
N GLU A 75 -11.97 -3.98 -10.51
CA GLU A 75 -11.20 -5.17 -10.22
C GLU A 75 -9.96 -4.62 -9.53
N LEU A 76 -9.81 -4.92 -8.24
CA LEU A 76 -8.57 -4.70 -7.51
C LEU A 76 -7.57 -5.64 -8.21
N GLU A 77 -7.16 -5.28 -9.42
CA GLU A 77 -5.93 -5.70 -10.05
C GLU A 77 -4.85 -5.00 -9.23
N LEU A 78 -4.78 -5.39 -7.96
CA LEU A 78 -3.62 -5.15 -7.14
C LEU A 78 -2.46 -5.68 -7.97
N PRO A 79 -1.44 -4.86 -8.23
CA PRO A 79 -0.26 -5.33 -8.93
C PRO A 79 0.17 -6.64 -8.27
N GLU A 80 0.35 -7.71 -9.04
CA GLU A 80 0.93 -8.92 -8.50
C GLU A 80 2.35 -8.58 -8.08
N VAL A 81 2.53 -8.16 -6.83
CA VAL A 81 3.86 -7.93 -6.28
C VAL A 81 4.51 -9.30 -6.16
N LYS A 82 5.54 -9.57 -6.95
CA LYS A 82 6.36 -10.78 -6.81
C LYS A 82 7.64 -10.41 -6.08
N THR A 83 8.06 -11.30 -5.17
CA THR A 83 9.31 -11.15 -4.44
C THR A 83 10.50 -11.06 -5.38
N ASP A 84 10.46 -11.84 -6.47
CA ASP A 84 11.52 -11.91 -7.46
C ASP A 84 11.70 -10.55 -8.18
N ASP A 85 10.59 -9.85 -8.48
CA ASP A 85 10.63 -8.54 -9.14
C ASP A 85 11.35 -7.48 -8.28
N LEU A 86 11.26 -7.56 -6.95
CA LEU A 86 11.96 -6.64 -6.03
C LEU A 86 13.43 -7.02 -5.81
N ALA A 87 13.74 -8.31 -5.86
CA ALA A 87 15.09 -8.83 -5.64
C ALA A 87 16.01 -8.61 -6.86
N GLU A 88 15.45 -8.55 -8.07
CA GLU A 88 16.18 -8.31 -9.32
C GLU A 88 16.57 -6.83 -9.51
N ILE A 89 16.10 -5.92 -8.66
CA ILE A 89 16.38 -4.48 -8.80
C ILE A 89 17.78 -4.16 -8.29
N ASP A 90 18.61 -3.66 -9.20
CA ASP A 90 20.03 -3.44 -8.98
C ASP A 90 20.40 -2.02 -8.53
N ASP A 91 19.48 -1.08 -8.62
CA ASP A 91 19.72 0.32 -8.27
C ASP A 91 18.55 0.92 -7.47
N VAL A 92 18.91 1.89 -6.62
CA VAL A 92 17.98 2.50 -5.67
C VAL A 92 16.90 3.33 -6.37
N GLU A 93 17.24 3.95 -7.50
CA GLU A 93 16.34 4.84 -8.23
C GLU A 93 15.21 4.04 -8.88
N SER A 94 15.54 2.95 -9.58
CA SER A 94 14.57 2.01 -10.15
C SER A 94 13.69 1.36 -9.09
N LEU A 95 14.23 1.03 -7.91
CA LEU A 95 13.44 0.48 -6.81
C LEU A 95 12.40 1.50 -6.34
N VAL A 96 12.83 2.75 -6.14
CA VAL A 96 11.98 3.81 -5.65
C VAL A 96 10.93 4.20 -6.67
N GLU A 97 11.28 4.28 -7.96
CA GLU A 97 10.31 4.53 -9.04
C GLU A 97 9.19 3.48 -9.05
N GLN A 98 9.54 2.19 -9.00
CA GLN A 98 8.54 1.11 -8.99
C GLN A 98 7.63 1.16 -7.76
N VAL A 99 8.21 1.42 -6.59
CA VAL A 99 7.45 1.53 -5.34
C VAL A 99 6.55 2.76 -5.34
N VAL A 100 7.04 3.90 -5.86
CA VAL A 100 6.25 5.13 -6.01
C VAL A 100 5.09 4.93 -6.97
N GLU A 101 5.32 4.30 -8.13
CA GLU A 101 4.25 3.99 -9.10
C GLU A 101 3.20 3.07 -8.48
N PHE A 102 3.65 2.08 -7.69
CA PHE A 102 2.77 1.20 -6.96
C PHE A 102 1.87 1.96 -5.96
N HIS A 103 2.45 2.83 -5.13
CA HIS A 103 1.68 3.66 -4.20
C HIS A 103 0.72 4.61 -4.93
N ASP A 104 1.12 5.18 -6.07
CA ASP A 104 0.24 6.05 -6.86
C ASP A 104 -1.01 5.32 -7.37
N ARG A 105 -0.87 4.06 -7.80
CA ARG A 105 -2.02 3.21 -8.17
C ARG A 105 -2.95 2.94 -6.99
N ILE A 106 -2.41 2.70 -5.80
CA ILE A 106 -3.22 2.51 -4.58
C ILE A 106 -3.95 3.80 -4.19
N ILE A 107 -3.26 4.95 -4.22
CA ILE A 107 -3.85 6.26 -3.92
C ILE A 107 -5.00 6.55 -4.89
N GLU A 108 -4.81 6.28 -6.18
CA GLU A 108 -5.85 6.45 -7.20
C GLU A 108 -7.03 5.51 -6.95
N LEU A 109 -6.77 4.25 -6.62
CA LEU A 109 -7.80 3.28 -6.27
C LEU A 109 -8.64 3.74 -5.07
N TYR A 110 -8.00 4.15 -3.97
CA TYR A 110 -8.71 4.67 -2.80
C TYR A 110 -9.47 5.96 -3.13
N GLY A 111 -8.92 6.85 -3.96
CA GLY A 111 -9.62 8.03 -4.48
C GLY A 111 -10.89 7.66 -5.25
N ASN A 112 -10.80 6.66 -6.14
CA ASN A 112 -11.93 6.16 -6.91
C ASN A 112 -13.01 5.51 -6.03
N LEU A 113 -12.61 4.77 -4.98
CA LEU A 113 -13.54 4.16 -4.03
C LEU A 113 -14.23 5.22 -3.16
N ARG A 114 -13.49 6.24 -2.72
CA ARG A 114 -14.06 7.42 -2.07
C ARG A 114 -15.10 8.08 -2.96
N ASP A 115 -14.78 8.35 -4.22
CA ASP A 115 -15.69 9.10 -5.09
C ASP A 115 -16.97 8.33 -5.44
N GLN A 116 -16.92 7.00 -5.39
CA GLN A 116 -18.07 6.12 -5.58
C GLN A 116 -18.89 5.89 -4.31
N ALA A 117 -18.30 6.06 -3.13
CA ALA A 117 -18.98 5.79 -1.87
C ALA A 117 -20.14 6.77 -1.64
N HIS A 118 -21.34 6.24 -1.40
CA HIS A 118 -22.53 7.04 -1.11
C HIS A 118 -22.61 7.46 0.37
N ILE A 119 -22.02 6.67 1.26
CA ILE A 119 -21.98 6.91 2.72
C ILE A 119 -20.80 7.82 3.05
N ARG A 120 -21.04 8.82 3.90
CA ARG A 120 -20.01 9.80 4.29
C ARG A 120 -18.87 9.13 5.04
N GLU A 121 -19.17 8.26 5.99
CA GLU A 121 -18.17 7.54 6.75
C GLU A 121 -17.24 6.74 5.83
N VAL A 122 -17.80 5.99 4.87
CA VAL A 122 -17.00 5.24 3.87
C VAL A 122 -16.10 6.16 3.04
N ARG A 123 -16.56 7.38 2.69
CA ARG A 123 -15.72 8.38 2.02
C ARG A 123 -14.55 8.83 2.87
N GLU A 124 -14.79 9.09 4.15
CA GLU A 124 -13.75 9.52 5.10
C GLU A 124 -12.68 8.42 5.27
N VAL A 125 -13.07 7.15 5.27
CA VAL A 125 -12.16 5.99 5.33
C VAL A 125 -11.19 5.99 4.16
N PHE A 126 -11.72 5.93 2.93
CA PHE A 126 -10.87 5.86 1.75
C PHE A 126 -10.08 7.16 1.51
N ALA A 127 -10.59 8.31 1.96
CA ALA A 127 -9.81 9.55 1.97
C ALA A 127 -8.60 9.46 2.92
N ASN A 128 -8.82 8.97 4.15
CA ASN A 128 -7.74 8.81 5.13
C ASN A 128 -6.69 7.81 4.65
N LEU A 129 -7.10 6.69 4.06
CA LEU A 129 -6.17 5.70 3.49
C LEU A 129 -5.37 6.30 2.32
N ALA A 130 -6.02 7.03 1.40
CA ALA A 130 -5.32 7.71 0.31
C ALA A 130 -4.33 8.76 0.79
N ASP A 131 -4.66 9.47 1.88
CA ASP A 131 -3.79 10.49 2.47
C ASP A 131 -2.59 9.84 3.20
N LEU A 132 -2.82 8.72 3.89
CA LEU A 132 -1.77 7.94 4.53
C LEU A 132 -0.77 7.41 3.49
N GLU A 133 -1.24 6.75 2.43
CA GLU A 133 -0.40 6.30 1.31
C GLU A 133 0.40 7.44 0.67
N ARG A 134 -0.24 8.61 0.48
CA ARG A 134 0.43 9.78 -0.09
C ARG A 134 1.53 10.31 0.82
N HIS A 135 1.29 10.34 2.12
CA HIS A 135 2.29 10.76 3.10
C HIS A 135 3.50 9.81 3.05
N GLU A 136 3.27 8.50 3.12
CA GLU A 136 4.32 7.50 3.08
C GLU A 136 5.14 7.54 1.78
N LYS A 137 4.46 7.72 0.64
CA LYS A 137 5.14 7.90 -0.66
C LYS A 137 6.10 9.09 -0.63
N MET A 138 5.68 10.21 -0.04
CA MET A 138 6.53 11.41 0.06
C MET A 138 7.68 11.22 1.04
N GLU A 139 7.49 10.52 2.14
CA GLU A 139 8.55 10.19 3.11
C GLU A 139 9.57 9.21 2.53
N LEU A 140 9.14 8.20 1.76
CA LEU A 140 10.03 7.30 1.03
C LEU A 140 10.94 8.09 0.08
N ILE A 141 10.37 8.94 -0.78
CA ILE A 141 11.14 9.77 -1.72
C ILE A 141 12.17 10.64 -0.97
N GLN A 142 11.79 11.23 0.15
CA GLN A 142 12.69 12.05 0.97
C GLN A 142 13.80 11.22 1.61
N SER A 143 13.46 10.10 2.23
CA SER A 143 14.41 9.19 2.90
C SER A 143 15.43 8.62 1.93
N THR A 144 14.98 8.21 0.73
CA THR A 144 15.87 7.72 -0.32
C THR A 144 16.83 8.82 -0.82
N ARG A 145 16.35 10.05 -1.02
CA ARG A 145 17.22 11.17 -1.43
C ARG A 145 18.31 11.43 -0.39
N GLN A 146 17.95 11.41 0.90
CA GLN A 146 18.94 11.56 1.99
C GLN A 146 19.99 10.44 1.97
N LEU A 147 19.59 9.21 1.63
CA LEU A 147 20.51 8.07 1.48
C LEU A 147 21.39 8.14 0.22
N GLN A 148 20.96 8.86 -0.82
CA GLN A 148 21.77 9.12 -2.02
C GLN A 148 22.82 10.20 -1.78
N ASP A 149 22.52 11.18 -0.93
CA ASP A 149 23.44 12.27 -0.56
C ASP A 149 24.54 11.86 0.44
N LEU A 150 24.37 10.72 1.13
CA LEU A 150 25.38 10.06 1.98
C LEU A 150 26.36 9.20 1.18
#